data_AF-A0A0M0J770-F1
#
_entry.id   AF-A0A0M0J770-F1
#
_cell.length_a   1.000
_cell.length_b   1.000
_cell.length_c   1.000
_cell.angle_alpha   90.00
_cell.angle_beta   90.00
_cell.angle_gamma   90.00
#
_symmetry.space_group_name_H-M   'P 1'
#
loop_
_entity.id
_entity.type
_entity.pdbx_description
1 polymer ?
#
loop_
_entity_poly.entity_id
_entity_poly.type
_entity_poly.pdbx_seq_one_letter_code
_entity_poly.pdbx_strand_id
1 'polypeptide(L)'
;LVVEAREDPNAWLKQSKIFGPRLAAGGHGLFDTDETLVDGLEADWRWAKQNNLEVFIAKNDASGKVDPEGAVARVKGVMREFYGLILSVFYYYASATSDLDVYSIGINEFNTFIIECELAVPDSTDCAKPHLEQIFIAVDSGQKIKESFNSKHALSRQEFLQVLVRIAAARYIKPRKRGLPPLHSDLSLAIRELVTNVIAPRVDPAALQVSNDFRSQMVYIRETDEVLSAFMETLELLYAIYSDGKHDLKDVTADSKKLGIEEWLSLCDDLELIDDEFTLREARLCFLWSRMRVADESDAAQRRAMCNLRIEDFYECLVRLATMKRPSSDCL
;
A
#
# COMPACT_ATOMS: atom_id res chain seq x y z
N LEU A 1 0.03 -23.98 38.74
CA LEU A 1 -0.09 -24.07 37.27
C LEU A 1 1.17 -23.46 36.69
N VAL A 2 2.12 -24.31 36.30
CA VAL A 2 3.31 -23.86 35.57
C VAL A 2 2.82 -23.51 34.17
N VAL A 3 2.88 -22.23 33.82
CA VAL A 3 2.68 -21.80 32.44
C VAL A 3 3.93 -22.27 31.71
N GLU A 4 3.85 -23.40 31.00
CA GLU A 4 4.90 -23.81 30.07
C GLU A 4 5.11 -22.64 29.09
N ALA A 5 6.34 -22.12 29.07
CA ALA A 5 6.73 -21.12 28.09
C ALA A 5 6.53 -21.75 26.71
N ARG A 6 5.53 -21.27 25.95
CA ARG A 6 5.39 -21.64 24.54
C ARG A 6 6.71 -21.30 23.86
N GLU A 7 7.38 -22.31 23.32
CA GLU A 7 8.53 -22.09 22.46
C GLU A 7 8.12 -21.15 21.33
N ASP A 8 8.94 -20.12 21.09
CA ASP A 8 8.74 -19.22 19.96
C ASP A 8 8.82 -20.07 18.67
N PRO A 9 7.71 -20.21 17.91
CA PRO A 9 7.68 -21.07 16.71
C PRO A 9 8.69 -20.62 15.65
N ASN A 10 9.17 -19.39 15.75
CA ASN A 10 10.14 -18.78 14.84
C ASN A 10 11.58 -18.80 15.38
N ALA A 11 11.84 -19.47 16.52
CA ALA A 11 13.18 -19.53 17.11
C ALA A 11 14.23 -20.12 16.15
N TRP A 12 13.83 -21.02 15.26
CA TRP A 12 14.69 -21.64 14.26
C TRP A 12 15.17 -20.64 13.19
N LEU A 13 14.43 -19.57 12.91
CA LEU A 13 14.83 -18.54 11.92
C LEU A 13 16.14 -17.85 12.31
N LYS A 14 16.50 -17.82 13.60
CA LYS A 14 17.80 -17.29 14.04
C LYS A 14 18.99 -18.06 13.46
N GLN A 15 18.77 -19.30 13.03
CA GLN A 15 19.77 -20.18 12.42
C GLN A 15 19.61 -20.27 10.89
N SER A 16 18.53 -19.72 10.34
CA SER A 16 18.32 -19.64 8.89
C SER A 16 19.39 -18.77 8.25
N LYS A 17 19.94 -19.25 7.15
CA LYS A 17 20.86 -18.46 6.31
C LYS A 17 20.13 -17.48 5.40
N ILE A 18 18.86 -17.76 5.09
CA ILE A 18 18.03 -16.99 4.17
C ILE A 18 17.38 -15.80 4.90
N PHE A 19 16.67 -16.06 6.00
CA PHE A 19 15.86 -15.06 6.70
C PHE A 19 16.41 -14.68 8.08
N GLY A 20 17.38 -15.43 8.62
CA GLY A 20 18.07 -15.07 9.86
C GLY A 20 18.75 -13.68 9.81
N PRO A 21 19.36 -13.26 8.70
CA PRO A 21 19.91 -11.91 8.56
C PRO A 21 18.89 -10.78 8.76
N ARG A 22 17.62 -10.99 8.34
CA ARG A 22 16.52 -10.03 8.55
C ARG A 22 16.27 -9.77 10.05
N LEU A 23 16.39 -10.80 10.90
CA LEU A 23 16.26 -10.66 12.36
C LEU A 23 17.44 -9.89 12.99
N ALA A 24 18.64 -10.02 12.42
CA ALA A 24 19.85 -9.37 12.93
C ALA A 24 19.94 -7.89 12.53
N ALA A 25 19.32 -7.51 11.42
CA ALA A 25 19.22 -6.13 10.96
C ALA A 25 18.19 -5.36 11.81
N GLY A 26 18.62 -4.90 13.00
CA GLY A 26 17.82 -4.34 14.09
C GLY A 26 17.01 -3.07 13.79
N GLY A 27 16.06 -3.13 12.86
CA GLY A 27 15.14 -2.05 12.55
C GLY A 27 13.82 -2.49 11.91
N HIS A 28 13.78 -3.64 11.23
CA HIS A 28 12.55 -4.23 10.72
C HIS A 28 12.50 -5.67 11.20
N GLY A 29 11.55 -5.99 12.08
CA GLY A 29 11.31 -7.37 12.46
C GLY A 29 10.93 -8.23 11.24
N LEU A 30 10.64 -9.50 11.48
CA LEU A 30 10.10 -10.37 10.44
C LEU A 30 8.77 -9.86 9.87
N PHE A 31 8.03 -9.07 10.64
CA PHE A 31 6.68 -8.64 10.33
C PHE A 31 6.56 -7.13 10.44
N ASP A 32 5.65 -6.56 9.66
CA ASP A 32 5.16 -5.21 9.88
C ASP A 32 4.49 -5.15 11.27
N THR A 33 4.72 -4.08 12.03
CA THR A 33 4.15 -3.93 13.37
C THR A 33 2.97 -2.96 13.37
N ASP A 34 2.08 -3.11 14.36
CA ASP A 34 1.01 -2.14 14.61
C ASP A 34 1.57 -0.73 14.85
N GLU A 35 2.74 -0.64 15.48
CA GLU A 35 3.46 0.63 15.68
C GLU A 35 3.81 1.29 14.34
N THR A 36 4.31 0.53 13.36
CA THR A 36 4.58 1.07 12.01
C THR A 36 3.31 1.59 11.32
N LEU A 37 2.16 0.92 11.52
CA LEU A 37 0.88 1.41 10.99
C LEU A 37 0.42 2.69 11.70
N VAL A 38 0.57 2.77 13.02
CA VAL A 38 0.24 3.96 13.80
C VAL A 38 1.13 5.13 13.35
N ASP A 39 2.44 4.95 13.31
CA ASP A 39 3.38 5.98 12.89
C ASP A 39 3.15 6.40 11.45
N GLY A 40 2.80 5.45 10.57
CA GLY A 40 2.43 5.72 9.20
C GLY A 40 1.23 6.63 9.07
N LEU A 41 0.15 6.33 9.81
CA LEU A 41 -1.03 7.19 9.82
C LEU A 41 -0.69 8.56 10.38
N GLU A 42 0.11 8.64 11.45
CA GLU A 42 0.51 9.92 12.04
C GLU A 42 1.31 10.79 11.06
N ALA A 43 2.18 10.18 10.25
CA ALA A 43 2.90 10.86 9.18
C ALA A 43 1.97 11.38 8.08
N ASP A 44 1.11 10.52 7.53
CA ASP A 44 0.16 10.88 6.48
C ASP A 44 -0.84 11.94 6.96
N TRP A 45 -1.32 11.81 8.19
CA TRP A 45 -2.27 12.75 8.79
C TRP A 45 -1.65 14.13 8.99
N ARG A 46 -0.37 14.20 9.35
CA ARG A 46 0.38 15.46 9.48
C ARG A 46 0.42 16.20 8.14
N TRP A 47 0.69 15.48 7.05
CA TRP A 47 0.66 16.02 5.69
C TRP A 47 -0.75 16.47 5.28
N ALA A 48 -1.76 15.63 5.50
CA ALA A 48 -3.14 15.96 5.20
C ALA A 48 -3.62 17.21 5.97
N LYS A 49 -3.18 17.38 7.23
CA LYS A 49 -3.44 18.58 8.04
C LYS A 49 -2.84 19.85 7.42
N GLN A 50 -1.58 19.79 6.99
CA GLN A 50 -0.92 20.92 6.31
C GLN A 50 -1.65 21.31 5.01
N ASN A 51 -2.37 20.35 4.42
CA ASN A 51 -3.21 20.52 3.25
C ASN A 51 -4.71 20.72 3.56
N ASN A 52 -5.03 21.22 4.76
CA ASN A 52 -6.35 21.64 5.23
C ASN A 52 -7.40 20.53 5.39
N LEU A 53 -7.01 19.27 5.55
CA LEU A 53 -8.01 18.20 5.77
C LEU A 53 -8.88 18.47 7.01
N GLU A 54 -8.32 19.00 8.10
CA GLU A 54 -9.06 19.30 9.33
C GLU A 54 -10.16 20.35 9.10
N VAL A 55 -9.88 21.37 8.29
CA VAL A 55 -10.87 22.40 7.92
C VAL A 55 -11.99 21.78 7.07
N PHE A 56 -11.64 20.86 6.16
CA PHE A 56 -12.62 20.11 5.39
C PHE A 56 -13.53 19.28 6.31
N ILE A 57 -12.96 18.56 7.27
CA ILE A 57 -13.71 17.76 8.24
C ILE A 57 -14.65 18.64 9.06
N ALA A 58 -14.14 19.70 9.69
CA ALA A 58 -14.94 20.61 10.53
C ALA A 58 -16.11 21.26 9.78
N LYS A 59 -15.98 21.46 8.46
CA LYS A 59 -17.05 22.01 7.62
C LYS A 59 -18.13 20.99 7.26
N ASN A 60 -17.76 19.72 7.11
CA ASN A 60 -18.67 18.68 6.62
C ASN A 60 -19.24 17.81 7.75
N ASP A 61 -18.61 17.73 8.90
CA ASP A 61 -19.18 17.06 10.06
C ASP A 61 -20.21 17.96 10.77
N ALA A 62 -21.37 17.41 11.16
CA ALA A 62 -22.42 18.17 11.82
C ALA A 62 -21.99 18.76 13.17
N SER A 63 -21.13 18.06 13.92
CA SER A 63 -20.57 18.61 15.17
C SER A 63 -19.42 19.56 14.91
N GLY A 64 -18.86 19.59 13.70
CA GLY A 64 -17.62 20.31 13.38
C GLY A 64 -17.66 21.83 13.56
N LYS A 65 -18.85 22.45 13.63
CA LYS A 65 -19.01 23.87 13.98
C LYS A 65 -18.90 24.15 15.49
N VAL A 66 -19.27 23.18 16.32
CA VAL A 66 -19.35 23.30 17.78
C VAL A 66 -18.13 22.67 18.43
N ASP A 67 -17.69 21.52 17.90
CA ASP A 67 -16.55 20.74 18.34
C ASP A 67 -15.73 20.27 17.11
N PRO A 68 -14.93 21.19 16.51
CA PRO A 68 -14.07 20.86 15.38
C PRO A 68 -13.03 19.80 15.73
N GLU A 69 -12.43 19.90 16.92
CA GLU A 69 -11.35 19.00 17.36
C GLU A 69 -11.86 17.58 17.59
N GLY A 70 -13.01 17.42 18.24
CA GLY A 70 -13.63 16.11 18.42
C GLY A 70 -14.09 15.48 17.10
N ALA A 71 -14.60 16.27 16.14
CA ALA A 71 -14.92 15.77 14.81
C ALA A 71 -13.66 15.24 14.09
N VAL A 72 -12.57 16.01 14.10
CA VAL A 72 -11.27 15.59 13.54
C VAL A 72 -10.74 14.34 14.22
N ALA A 73 -10.83 14.25 15.56
CA ALA A 73 -10.38 13.09 16.31
C ALA A 73 -11.18 11.83 15.98
N ARG A 74 -12.52 11.91 15.83
CA ARG A 74 -13.35 10.77 15.41
C ARG A 74 -13.01 10.30 14.00
N VAL A 75 -12.83 11.24 13.06
CA VAL A 75 -12.40 10.89 11.70
C VAL A 75 -11.03 10.22 11.72
N LYS A 76 -10.04 10.77 12.42
CA LYS A 76 -8.72 10.13 12.54
C LYS A 76 -8.80 8.74 13.17
N GLY A 77 -9.67 8.56 14.17
CA GLY A 77 -9.92 7.28 14.82
C GLY A 77 -10.42 6.20 13.85
N VAL A 78 -11.39 6.52 13.00
CA VAL A 78 -11.86 5.57 11.97
C VAL A 78 -10.81 5.34 10.88
N MET A 79 -10.03 6.36 10.50
CA MET A 79 -8.93 6.17 9.55
C MET A 79 -7.86 5.23 10.11
N ARG A 80 -7.58 5.28 11.43
CA ARG A 80 -6.66 4.37 12.11
C ARG A 80 -7.14 2.93 12.05
N GLU A 81 -8.42 2.71 12.32
CA GLU A 81 -9.01 1.36 12.27
C GLU A 81 -8.84 0.69 10.91
N PHE A 82 -8.98 1.46 9.83
CA PHE A 82 -8.90 0.93 8.47
C PHE A 82 -7.57 1.19 7.77
N TYR A 83 -6.56 1.72 8.47
CA TYR A 83 -5.33 2.20 7.82
C TYR A 83 -4.62 1.08 7.05
N GLY A 84 -4.47 -0.12 7.64
CA GLY A 84 -3.87 -1.26 6.96
C GLY A 84 -4.58 -1.63 5.64
N LEU A 85 -5.92 -1.65 5.64
CA LEU A 85 -6.73 -1.90 4.45
C LEU A 85 -6.54 -0.79 3.41
N ILE A 86 -6.59 0.48 3.84
CA ILE A 86 -6.39 1.63 2.96
C ILE A 86 -5.04 1.53 2.24
N LEU A 87 -3.98 1.13 2.95
CA LEU A 87 -2.67 0.94 2.34
C LEU A 87 -2.64 -0.23 1.35
N SER A 88 -3.27 -1.36 1.67
CA SER A 88 -3.33 -2.50 0.74
C SER A 88 -4.08 -2.14 -0.55
N VAL A 89 -5.21 -1.43 -0.42
CA VAL A 89 -5.97 -0.90 -1.57
C VAL A 89 -5.14 0.10 -2.37
N PHE A 90 -4.45 1.03 -1.69
CA PHE A 90 -3.59 2.01 -2.36
C PHE A 90 -2.52 1.33 -3.22
N TYR A 91 -1.74 0.41 -2.64
CA TYR A 91 -0.67 -0.28 -3.35
C TYR A 91 -1.17 -1.18 -4.47
N TYR A 92 -2.34 -1.79 -4.30
CA TYR A 92 -2.96 -2.59 -5.35
C TYR A 92 -3.28 -1.76 -6.61
N TYR A 93 -3.85 -0.57 -6.46
CA TYR A 93 -4.15 0.29 -7.60
C TYR A 93 -2.91 1.00 -8.14
N ALA A 94 -1.95 1.38 -7.28
CA ALA A 94 -0.66 1.93 -7.73
C ALA A 94 0.12 0.93 -8.61
N SER A 95 0.01 -0.38 -8.35
CA SER A 95 0.64 -1.43 -9.17
C SER A 95 0.14 -1.51 -10.61
N ALA A 96 -1.05 -0.98 -10.88
CA ALA A 96 -1.71 -1.06 -12.18
C ALA A 96 -1.24 0.02 -13.17
N THR A 97 -0.34 0.93 -12.74
CA THR A 97 0.21 1.99 -13.59
C THR A 97 0.81 1.45 -14.89
N SER A 98 0.76 2.23 -15.96
CA SER A 98 1.49 1.92 -17.19
C SER A 98 2.99 2.23 -17.12
N ASP A 99 3.42 3.06 -16.16
CA ASP A 99 4.82 3.47 -15.98
C ASP A 99 5.55 2.66 -14.88
N LEU A 100 6.70 3.14 -14.42
CA LEU A 100 7.48 2.52 -13.34
C LEU A 100 7.16 3.09 -11.96
N ASP A 101 6.30 4.12 -11.84
CA ASP A 101 5.93 4.72 -10.55
C ASP A 101 4.82 3.90 -9.88
N VAL A 102 5.21 2.80 -9.25
CA VAL A 102 4.32 1.92 -8.49
C VAL A 102 3.98 2.46 -7.09
N TYR A 103 4.24 3.75 -6.82
CA TYR A 103 4.06 4.39 -5.52
C TYR A 103 3.07 5.56 -5.54
N SER A 104 2.39 5.78 -6.66
CA SER A 104 1.33 6.78 -6.79
C SER A 104 0.16 6.22 -7.61
N ILE A 105 -1.02 6.82 -7.46
CA ILE A 105 -2.23 6.44 -8.23
C ILE A 105 -2.53 7.53 -9.25
N GLY A 106 -2.34 7.23 -10.53
CA GLY A 106 -2.77 8.08 -11.63
C GLY A 106 -4.29 8.11 -11.79
N ILE A 107 -4.78 9.03 -12.63
CA ILE A 107 -6.23 9.19 -12.86
C ILE A 107 -6.88 7.95 -13.48
N ASN A 108 -6.12 7.16 -14.26
CA ASN A 108 -6.63 5.94 -14.88
C ASN A 108 -6.87 4.86 -13.83
N GLU A 109 -5.89 4.64 -12.95
CA GLU A 109 -5.94 3.67 -11.86
C GLU A 109 -7.02 4.09 -10.85
N PHE A 110 -7.15 5.38 -10.57
CA PHE A 110 -8.23 5.92 -9.76
C PHE A 110 -9.62 5.71 -10.39
N ASN A 111 -9.75 5.83 -11.70
CA ASN A 111 -10.98 5.54 -12.41
C ASN A 111 -11.36 4.06 -12.36
N THR A 112 -10.37 3.16 -12.45
CA THR A 112 -10.57 1.72 -12.22
C THR A 112 -11.09 1.48 -10.82
N PHE A 113 -10.48 2.09 -9.79
CA PHE A 113 -10.96 2.02 -8.40
C PHE A 113 -12.41 2.51 -8.23
N ILE A 114 -12.79 3.63 -8.86
CA ILE A 114 -14.17 4.14 -8.84
C ILE A 114 -15.15 3.12 -9.41
N ILE A 115 -14.79 2.50 -10.54
CA ILE A 115 -15.65 1.57 -11.26
C ILE A 115 -15.80 0.27 -10.48
N GLU A 116 -14.69 -0.37 -10.11
CA GLU A 116 -14.68 -1.65 -9.38
C GLU A 116 -15.42 -1.56 -8.04
N CYS A 117 -15.16 -0.50 -7.26
CA CYS A 117 -15.84 -0.31 -5.98
C CYS A 117 -17.26 0.28 -6.10
N GLU A 118 -17.70 0.63 -7.32
CA GLU A 118 -18.96 1.33 -7.59
C GLU A 118 -19.16 2.58 -6.70
N LEU A 119 -18.11 3.41 -6.62
CA LEU A 119 -18.07 4.59 -5.75
C LEU A 119 -18.98 5.71 -6.24
N ALA A 120 -19.22 5.77 -7.55
CA ALA A 120 -20.11 6.76 -8.13
C ALA A 120 -21.58 6.41 -7.81
N VAL A 121 -22.35 7.42 -7.42
CA VAL A 121 -23.81 7.32 -7.25
C VAL A 121 -24.47 7.97 -8.47
N PRO A 122 -25.21 7.22 -9.30
CA PRO A 122 -25.95 7.78 -10.43
C PRO A 122 -26.90 8.91 -9.99
N ASP A 123 -26.99 9.95 -10.82
CA ASP A 123 -27.78 11.16 -10.59
C ASP A 123 -27.47 11.94 -9.29
N SER A 124 -26.35 11.63 -8.61
CA SER A 124 -25.96 12.38 -7.42
C SER A 124 -25.42 13.75 -7.80
N THR A 125 -25.86 14.79 -7.08
CA THR A 125 -25.39 16.17 -7.28
C THR A 125 -23.93 16.38 -6.87
N ASP A 126 -23.36 15.44 -6.11
CA ASP A 126 -22.02 15.59 -5.56
C ASP A 126 -21.16 14.31 -5.64
N CYS A 127 -21.74 13.18 -6.05
CA CYS A 127 -21.07 11.87 -6.01
C CYS A 127 -21.21 11.06 -7.31
N ALA A 128 -21.63 11.67 -8.43
CA ALA A 128 -21.46 11.04 -9.74
C ALA A 128 -19.98 11.00 -10.16
N LYS A 129 -19.61 10.15 -11.13
CA LYS A 129 -18.21 9.97 -11.58
C LYS A 129 -17.44 11.28 -11.84
N PRO A 130 -17.98 12.29 -12.56
CA PRO A 130 -17.27 13.55 -12.77
C PRO A 130 -16.92 14.30 -11.47
N HIS A 131 -17.74 14.15 -10.42
CA HIS A 131 -17.46 14.74 -9.11
C HIS A 131 -16.32 14.03 -8.40
N LEU A 132 -16.20 12.70 -8.56
CA LEU A 132 -15.09 11.94 -7.99
C LEU A 132 -13.77 12.28 -8.69
N GLU A 133 -13.78 12.44 -10.02
CA GLU A 133 -12.63 12.94 -10.79
C GLU A 133 -12.25 14.38 -10.35
N GLN A 134 -13.23 15.24 -10.07
CA GLN A 134 -12.97 16.56 -9.49
C GLN A 134 -12.37 16.48 -8.08
N ILE A 135 -12.74 15.50 -7.26
CA ILE A 135 -12.13 15.26 -5.95
C ILE A 135 -10.66 14.88 -6.12
N PHE A 136 -10.32 13.99 -7.06
CA PHE A 136 -8.94 13.65 -7.40
C PHE A 136 -8.14 14.91 -7.74
N ILE A 137 -8.63 15.70 -8.70
CA ILE A 137 -7.95 16.91 -9.16
C ILE A 137 -7.78 17.90 -8.01
N ALA A 138 -8.82 18.09 -7.19
CA ALA A 138 -8.79 19.01 -6.06
C ALA A 138 -7.80 18.59 -4.97
N VAL A 139 -7.52 17.29 -4.83
CA VAL A 139 -6.50 16.79 -3.91
C VAL A 139 -5.12 16.95 -4.54
N ASP A 140 -4.83 16.34 -5.69
CA ASP A 140 -3.50 16.41 -6.36
C ASP A 140 -3.03 17.86 -6.59
N SER A 141 -3.88 18.70 -7.18
CA SER A 141 -3.50 20.09 -7.51
C SER A 141 -3.65 21.07 -6.35
N GLY A 142 -4.45 20.74 -5.34
CA GLY A 142 -4.84 21.64 -4.25
C GLY A 142 -3.91 21.63 -3.05
N GLN A 143 -2.82 20.85 -3.08
CA GLN A 143 -1.87 20.79 -1.97
C GLN A 143 -1.14 22.13 -1.81
N LYS A 144 -1.14 22.67 -0.59
CA LYS A 144 -0.37 23.84 -0.16
C LYS A 144 1.12 23.54 -0.10
N ILE A 145 1.46 22.32 0.32
CA ILE A 145 2.82 21.82 0.41
C ILE A 145 2.89 20.58 -0.46
N LYS A 146 3.80 20.59 -1.43
CA LYS A 146 4.03 19.46 -2.32
C LYS A 146 5.06 18.52 -1.71
N GLU A 147 4.72 17.25 -1.71
CA GLU A 147 5.63 16.17 -1.35
C GLU A 147 6.70 16.02 -2.46
N SER A 148 7.96 15.87 -2.07
CA SER A 148 9.10 15.86 -3.01
C SER A 148 9.16 14.63 -3.90
N PHE A 149 8.57 13.52 -3.46
CA PHE A 149 8.60 12.23 -4.14
C PHE A 149 7.31 11.89 -4.89
N ASN A 150 6.28 12.73 -4.79
CA ASN A 150 5.03 12.48 -5.49
C ASN A 150 5.12 12.91 -6.97
N SER A 151 4.61 12.07 -7.85
CA SER A 151 4.45 12.38 -9.26
C SER A 151 3.42 13.47 -9.48
N LYS A 152 3.63 14.32 -10.49
CA LYS A 152 2.61 15.32 -10.87
C LYS A 152 1.41 14.58 -11.45
N HIS A 153 0.19 14.98 -11.08
CA HIS A 153 -1.04 14.39 -11.61
C HIS A 153 -1.32 12.96 -11.12
N ALA A 154 -0.79 12.60 -9.95
CA ALA A 154 -0.99 11.33 -9.30
C ALA A 154 -1.17 11.52 -7.80
N LEU A 155 -1.91 10.62 -7.16
CA LEU A 155 -2.12 10.65 -5.72
C LEU A 155 -1.01 9.88 -5.00
N SER A 156 -0.32 10.53 -4.07
CA SER A 156 0.47 9.80 -3.07
C SER A 156 -0.43 9.15 -2.01
N ARG A 157 0.17 8.34 -1.14
CA ARG A 157 -0.55 7.61 -0.07
C ARG A 157 -1.40 8.52 0.81
N GLN A 158 -0.85 9.65 1.23
CA GLN A 158 -1.56 10.64 2.06
C GLN A 158 -2.65 11.37 1.27
N GLU A 159 -2.48 11.58 -0.04
CA GLU A 159 -3.51 12.18 -0.90
C GLU A 159 -4.68 11.23 -1.11
N PHE A 160 -4.39 9.95 -1.34
CA PHE A 160 -5.42 8.92 -1.42
C PHE A 160 -6.26 8.84 -0.13
N LEU A 161 -5.61 8.96 1.03
CA LEU A 161 -6.28 9.07 2.33
C LEU A 161 -7.26 10.26 2.37
N GLN A 162 -6.84 11.45 1.90
CA GLN A 162 -7.70 12.62 1.82
C GLN A 162 -8.87 12.43 0.84
N VAL A 163 -8.62 11.75 -0.28
CA VAL A 163 -9.66 11.42 -1.28
C VAL A 163 -10.76 10.58 -0.65
N LEU A 164 -10.43 9.53 0.12
CA LEU A 164 -11.44 8.70 0.79
C LEU A 164 -12.34 9.49 1.73
N VAL A 165 -11.77 10.41 2.52
CA VAL A 165 -12.55 11.31 3.40
C VAL A 165 -13.51 12.19 2.59
N ARG A 166 -13.05 12.71 1.45
CA ARG A 166 -13.85 13.58 0.57
C ARG A 166 -14.94 12.80 -0.18
N ILE A 167 -14.66 11.57 -0.61
CA ILE A 167 -15.65 10.67 -1.20
C ILE A 167 -16.74 10.33 -0.19
N ALA A 168 -16.38 10.02 1.06
CA ALA A 168 -17.36 9.74 2.12
C ALA A 168 -18.29 10.95 2.35
N ALA A 169 -17.73 12.16 2.42
CA ALA A 169 -18.53 13.38 2.53
C ALA A 169 -19.47 13.57 1.33
N ALA A 170 -18.96 13.41 0.11
CA ALA A 170 -19.76 13.52 -1.11
C ALA A 170 -20.88 12.48 -1.21
N ARG A 171 -20.63 11.24 -0.77
CA ARG A 171 -21.55 10.10 -0.91
C ARG A 171 -22.65 10.07 0.15
N TYR A 172 -22.37 10.56 1.35
CA TYR A 172 -23.21 10.36 2.53
C TYR A 172 -23.59 11.63 3.29
N ILE A 173 -22.69 12.60 3.40
CA ILE A 173 -22.92 13.86 4.15
C ILE A 173 -23.63 14.91 3.31
N LYS A 174 -23.37 14.93 2.00
CA LYS A 174 -24.08 15.81 1.09
C LYS A 174 -25.40 15.16 0.63
N PRO A 175 -26.49 15.93 0.53
CA PRO A 175 -27.73 15.46 -0.09
C PRO A 175 -27.47 14.87 -1.48
N ARG A 176 -27.93 13.65 -1.73
CA ARG A 176 -27.75 13.01 -3.05
C ARG A 176 -28.54 13.72 -4.15
N LYS A 177 -29.70 14.28 -3.79
CA LYS A 177 -30.55 15.07 -4.68
C LYS A 177 -31.03 16.31 -3.95
N ARG A 178 -31.27 17.38 -4.70
CA ARG A 178 -31.78 18.64 -4.16
C ARG A 178 -33.08 18.39 -3.38
N GLY A 179 -33.12 18.84 -2.13
CA GLY A 179 -34.29 18.73 -1.26
C GLY A 179 -34.38 17.44 -0.42
N LEU A 180 -33.46 16.48 -0.59
CA LEU A 180 -33.37 15.32 0.29
C LEU A 180 -32.44 15.59 1.48
N PRO A 181 -32.66 14.95 2.65
CA PRO A 181 -31.71 14.98 3.74
C PRO A 181 -30.43 14.19 3.38
N PRO A 182 -29.30 14.49 4.04
CA PRO A 182 -28.11 13.64 3.95
C PRO A 182 -28.36 12.29 4.63
N LEU A 183 -27.60 11.27 4.23
CA LEU A 183 -27.70 9.93 4.82
C LEU A 183 -26.99 9.86 6.18
N HIS A 184 -25.90 10.62 6.31
CA HIS A 184 -25.13 10.74 7.54
C HIS A 184 -24.93 12.20 7.90
N SER A 185 -24.79 12.45 9.20
CA SER A 185 -24.38 13.74 9.75
C SER A 185 -23.00 13.70 10.41
N ASP A 186 -22.50 12.51 10.74
CA ASP A 186 -21.16 12.26 11.27
C ASP A 186 -20.26 11.70 10.16
N LEU A 187 -19.16 12.39 9.88
CA LEU A 187 -18.25 12.03 8.79
C LEU A 187 -17.46 10.76 9.11
N SER A 188 -17.21 10.45 10.38
CA SER A 188 -16.53 9.21 10.78
C SER A 188 -17.42 7.98 10.51
N LEU A 189 -18.74 8.08 10.70
CA LEU A 189 -19.69 7.03 10.34
C LEU A 189 -19.80 6.86 8.81
N ALA A 190 -19.80 7.96 8.07
CA ALA A 190 -19.80 7.94 6.61
C ALA A 190 -18.55 7.25 6.03
N ILE A 191 -17.38 7.48 6.61
CA ILE A 191 -16.12 6.82 6.21
C ILE A 191 -16.18 5.33 6.54
N ARG A 192 -16.63 4.97 7.74
CA ARG A 192 -16.81 3.56 8.13
C ARG A 192 -17.70 2.83 7.13
N GLU A 193 -18.86 3.41 6.80
CA GLU A 193 -19.77 2.81 5.82
C GLU A 193 -19.17 2.73 4.41
N LEU A 194 -18.40 3.74 3.98
CA LEU A 194 -17.66 3.69 2.72
C LEU A 194 -16.68 2.51 2.68
N VAL A 195 -15.90 2.32 3.75
CA VAL A 195 -14.89 1.27 3.77
C VAL A 195 -15.52 -0.11 3.91
N THR A 196 -16.41 -0.31 4.89
CA THR A 196 -16.92 -1.65 5.23
C THR A 196 -17.97 -2.17 4.25
N ASN A 197 -18.82 -1.28 3.72
CA ASN A 197 -20.01 -1.70 2.95
C ASN A 197 -19.85 -1.45 1.46
N VAL A 198 -18.82 -0.71 1.03
CA VAL A 198 -18.60 -0.37 -0.37
C VAL A 198 -17.22 -0.83 -0.84
N ILE A 199 -16.12 -0.37 -0.23
CA ILE A 199 -14.77 -0.68 -0.72
C ILE A 199 -14.40 -2.14 -0.43
N ALA A 200 -14.38 -2.56 0.84
CA ALA A 200 -13.92 -3.89 1.22
C ALA A 200 -14.66 -5.05 0.52
N PRO A 201 -15.99 -4.99 0.30
CA PRO A 201 -16.70 -6.08 -0.38
C PRO A 201 -16.56 -6.10 -1.90
N ARG A 202 -16.02 -5.04 -2.53
CA ARG A 202 -16.06 -4.86 -4.00
C ARG A 202 -14.70 -4.70 -4.65
N VAL A 203 -13.70 -4.28 -3.90
CA VAL A 203 -12.32 -4.24 -4.38
C VAL A 203 -11.88 -5.65 -4.79
N ASP A 204 -10.94 -5.73 -5.72
CA ASP A 204 -10.31 -7.01 -6.07
C ASP A 204 -9.79 -7.73 -4.81
N PRO A 205 -10.04 -9.04 -4.62
CA PRO A 205 -9.54 -9.79 -3.49
C PRO A 205 -8.02 -9.67 -3.27
N ALA A 206 -7.23 -9.51 -4.33
CA ALA A 206 -5.79 -9.27 -4.24
C ALA A 206 -5.45 -7.97 -3.49
N ALA A 207 -6.32 -6.95 -3.54
CA ALA A 207 -6.16 -5.71 -2.79
C ALA A 207 -6.37 -5.87 -1.27
N LEU A 208 -6.92 -7.01 -0.83
CA LEU A 208 -7.15 -7.35 0.57
C LEU A 208 -6.07 -8.28 1.14
N GLN A 209 -5.04 -8.59 0.36
CA GLN A 209 -3.92 -9.40 0.80
C GLN A 209 -3.23 -8.77 2.04
N VAL A 210 -2.84 -9.63 2.98
CA VAL A 210 -2.12 -9.25 4.20
C VAL A 210 -0.70 -9.83 4.15
N SER A 211 0.32 -8.98 3.96
CA SER A 211 1.72 -9.43 3.84
C SER A 211 2.20 -10.26 5.02
N ASN A 212 1.83 -9.91 6.25
CA ASN A 212 2.22 -10.68 7.43
C ASN A 212 1.63 -12.09 7.46
N ASP A 213 0.39 -12.26 7.01
CA ASP A 213 -0.23 -13.59 6.92
C ASP A 213 0.52 -14.46 5.91
N PHE A 214 0.77 -13.92 4.71
CA PHE A 214 1.57 -14.61 3.69
C PHE A 214 2.97 -14.97 4.21
N ARG A 215 3.64 -14.04 4.89
CA ARG A 215 4.96 -14.29 5.48
C ARG A 215 4.94 -15.44 6.48
N SER A 216 3.98 -15.46 7.38
CA SER A 216 3.86 -16.50 8.39
C SER A 216 3.49 -17.88 7.82
N GLN A 217 2.75 -17.91 6.71
CA GLN A 217 2.21 -19.14 6.13
C GLN A 217 3.09 -19.74 5.04
N MET A 218 3.83 -18.89 4.30
CA MET A 218 4.52 -19.30 3.07
C MET A 218 6.01 -18.96 3.06
N VAL A 219 6.45 -17.92 3.78
CA VAL A 219 7.83 -17.42 3.69
C VAL A 219 8.68 -17.96 4.84
N TYR A 220 8.23 -17.71 6.07
CA TYR A 220 8.95 -18.07 7.29
C TYR A 220 8.60 -19.46 7.78
N ILE A 221 8.66 -20.43 6.86
CA ILE A 221 8.47 -21.85 7.13
C ILE A 221 9.72 -22.62 6.70
N ARG A 222 9.95 -23.79 7.30
CA ARG A 222 11.20 -24.55 7.09
C ARG A 222 11.31 -25.06 5.66
N GLU A 223 10.20 -25.46 5.08
CA GLU A 223 10.11 -26.00 3.73
C GLU A 223 10.58 -24.96 2.70
N THR A 224 10.11 -23.72 2.83
CA THR A 224 10.53 -22.61 1.97
C THR A 224 12.00 -22.25 2.18
N ASP A 225 12.46 -22.23 3.44
CA ASP A 225 13.86 -21.96 3.77
C ASP A 225 14.81 -23.03 3.21
N GLU A 226 14.44 -24.30 3.29
CA GLU A 226 15.20 -25.44 2.75
C GLU A 226 15.32 -25.35 1.22
N VAL A 227 14.23 -25.04 0.52
CA VAL A 227 14.24 -24.86 -0.94
C VAL A 227 15.12 -23.67 -1.33
N LEU A 228 14.93 -22.51 -0.72
CA LEU A 228 15.74 -21.33 -1.02
C LEU A 228 17.22 -21.55 -0.68
N SER A 229 17.51 -22.23 0.43
CA SER A 229 18.87 -22.58 0.85
C SER A 229 19.59 -23.47 -0.18
N ALA A 230 18.87 -24.37 -0.86
CA ALA A 230 19.45 -25.23 -1.89
C ALA A 230 19.95 -24.45 -3.12
N PHE A 231 19.39 -23.26 -3.38
CA PHE A 231 19.75 -22.42 -4.52
C PHE A 231 20.43 -21.11 -4.12
N MET A 232 20.75 -20.93 -2.84
CA MET A 232 21.22 -19.67 -2.26
C MET A 232 22.34 -19.01 -3.07
N GLU A 233 23.41 -19.73 -3.40
CA GLU A 233 24.55 -19.17 -4.15
C GLU A 233 24.13 -18.59 -5.52
N THR A 234 23.21 -19.26 -6.22
CA THR A 234 22.71 -18.80 -7.52
C THR A 234 21.79 -17.59 -7.36
N LEU A 235 20.92 -17.60 -6.35
CA LEU A 235 20.01 -16.51 -6.07
C LEU A 235 20.76 -15.24 -5.60
N GLU A 236 21.80 -15.39 -4.79
CA GLU A 236 22.68 -14.29 -4.38
C GLU A 236 23.43 -13.70 -5.56
N LEU A 237 23.89 -14.54 -6.49
CA LEU A 237 24.53 -14.07 -7.72
C LEU A 237 23.55 -13.29 -8.61
N LEU A 238 22.33 -13.80 -8.80
CA LEU A 238 21.28 -13.08 -9.53
C LEU A 238 21.00 -11.73 -8.88
N TYR A 239 20.75 -11.71 -7.57
CA TYR A 239 20.53 -10.47 -6.84
C TYR A 239 21.70 -9.48 -7.03
N ALA A 240 22.95 -9.94 -6.92
CA ALA A 240 24.13 -9.09 -7.12
C ALA A 240 24.23 -8.53 -8.55
N ILE A 241 23.91 -9.32 -9.58
CA ILE A 241 23.94 -8.87 -10.98
C ILE A 241 22.93 -7.75 -11.21
N TYR A 242 21.69 -7.93 -10.77
CA TYR A 242 20.64 -6.94 -11.04
C TYR A 242 20.70 -5.75 -10.09
N SER A 243 21.22 -5.90 -8.87
CA SER A 243 21.39 -4.77 -7.94
C SER A 243 22.59 -3.87 -8.26
N ASP A 244 23.53 -4.29 -9.12
CA ASP A 244 24.64 -3.46 -9.62
C ASP A 244 24.22 -2.47 -10.73
N GLY A 245 23.00 -1.95 -10.61
CA GLY A 245 22.41 -1.02 -11.56
C GLY A 245 23.13 0.33 -11.57
N LYS A 246 23.30 0.89 -12.78
CA LYS A 246 23.75 2.28 -12.95
C LYS A 246 22.56 3.21 -12.77
N HIS A 247 22.26 3.57 -11.52
CA HIS A 247 21.20 4.54 -11.23
C HIS A 247 21.63 5.97 -11.57
N ASP A 248 20.66 6.85 -11.85
CA ASP A 248 20.90 8.28 -11.96
C ASP A 248 21.45 8.81 -10.62
N LEU A 249 22.58 9.52 -10.66
CA LEU A 249 23.19 10.14 -9.47
C LEU A 249 22.25 11.14 -8.76
N LYS A 250 21.18 11.58 -9.43
CA LYS A 250 20.15 12.46 -8.86
C LYS A 250 19.02 11.70 -8.17
N ASP A 251 18.89 10.41 -8.39
CA ASP A 251 17.86 9.61 -7.72
C ASP A 251 18.30 9.30 -6.29
N VAL A 252 17.75 10.07 -5.35
CA VAL A 252 18.00 9.89 -3.91
C VAL A 252 17.26 8.70 -3.32
N THR A 253 16.38 8.05 -4.09
CA THR A 253 15.62 6.87 -3.68
C THR A 253 16.27 5.57 -4.13
N ALA A 254 17.20 5.59 -5.08
CA ALA A 254 17.95 4.41 -5.53
C ALA A 254 19.08 4.00 -4.55
N ASP A 255 19.40 2.71 -4.52
CA ASP A 255 20.51 2.14 -3.77
C ASP A 255 21.22 1.06 -4.61
N SER A 256 22.44 1.35 -5.08
CA SER A 256 23.23 0.53 -6.01
C SER A 256 23.71 -0.83 -5.46
N LYS A 257 23.16 -1.27 -4.33
CA LYS A 257 23.40 -2.57 -3.71
C LYS A 257 22.09 -3.28 -3.37
N LYS A 258 20.98 -2.72 -3.83
CA LYS A 258 19.63 -3.22 -3.59
C LYS A 258 18.84 -3.20 -4.88
N LEU A 259 17.79 -4.01 -4.90
CA LEU A 259 17.00 -4.22 -6.09
C LEU A 259 15.82 -3.26 -6.10
N GLY A 260 15.80 -2.29 -7.00
CA GLY A 260 14.64 -1.43 -7.24
C GLY A 260 13.60 -2.11 -8.11
N ILE A 261 12.49 -1.41 -8.38
CA ILE A 261 11.41 -1.95 -9.21
C ILE A 261 11.86 -2.18 -10.66
N GLU A 262 12.70 -1.30 -11.21
CA GLU A 262 13.20 -1.41 -12.57
C GLU A 262 14.12 -2.64 -12.72
N GLU A 263 15.01 -2.85 -11.77
CA GLU A 263 15.91 -4.01 -11.75
C GLU A 263 15.12 -5.32 -11.57
N TRP A 264 14.10 -5.33 -10.69
CA TRP A 264 13.22 -6.49 -10.51
C TRP A 264 12.44 -6.84 -11.77
N LEU A 265 11.88 -5.84 -12.46
CA LEU A 265 11.13 -6.07 -13.69
C LEU A 265 12.05 -6.50 -14.84
N SER A 266 13.27 -5.95 -14.91
CA SER A 266 14.28 -6.40 -15.87
C SER A 266 14.67 -7.85 -15.63
N LEU A 267 14.85 -8.27 -14.37
CA LEU A 267 15.07 -9.68 -14.03
C LEU A 267 13.92 -10.56 -14.49
N CYS A 268 12.68 -10.12 -14.27
CA CYS A 268 11.50 -10.87 -14.69
C CYS A 268 11.41 -11.00 -16.22
N ASP A 269 11.80 -9.97 -16.95
CA ASP A 269 11.80 -9.93 -18.43
C ASP A 269 12.92 -10.80 -19.02
N ASP A 270 14.16 -10.63 -18.54
CA ASP A 270 15.34 -11.38 -19.00
C ASP A 270 15.22 -12.90 -18.74
N LEU A 271 14.45 -13.28 -17.71
CA LEU A 271 14.16 -14.68 -17.39
C LEU A 271 12.84 -15.17 -18.02
N GLU A 272 12.19 -14.36 -18.86
CA GLU A 272 10.91 -14.66 -19.52
C GLU A 272 9.83 -15.12 -18.53
N LEU A 273 9.82 -14.53 -17.33
CA LEU A 273 8.86 -14.88 -16.28
C LEU A 273 7.50 -14.24 -16.52
N ILE A 274 7.46 -13.09 -17.21
CA ILE A 274 6.23 -12.37 -17.52
C ILE A 274 5.59 -12.97 -18.78
N ASP A 275 4.39 -13.52 -18.63
CA ASP A 275 3.62 -14.17 -19.69
C ASP A 275 2.10 -14.03 -19.44
N ASP A 276 1.29 -14.80 -20.15
CA ASP A 276 -0.18 -14.78 -20.02
C ASP A 276 -0.66 -15.31 -18.65
N GLU A 277 0.16 -16.07 -17.92
CA GLU A 277 -0.16 -16.61 -16.59
C GLU A 277 0.40 -15.76 -15.44
N PHE A 278 1.50 -15.05 -15.68
CA PHE A 278 2.12 -14.13 -14.73
C PHE A 278 2.34 -12.77 -15.39
N THR A 279 1.43 -11.85 -15.13
CA THR A 279 1.39 -10.54 -15.76
C THR A 279 2.40 -9.57 -15.15
N LEU A 280 2.72 -8.49 -15.90
CA LEU A 280 3.53 -7.37 -15.39
C LEU A 280 2.97 -6.78 -14.08
N ARG A 281 1.64 -6.78 -13.91
CA ARG A 281 1.00 -6.31 -12.68
C ARG A 281 1.33 -7.23 -11.50
N GLU A 282 1.28 -8.54 -11.70
CA GLU A 282 1.62 -9.52 -10.66
C GLU A 282 3.10 -9.44 -10.27
N ALA A 283 3.99 -9.19 -11.23
CA ALA A 283 5.39 -8.91 -10.95
C ALA A 283 5.56 -7.66 -10.06
N ARG A 284 4.85 -6.57 -10.35
CA ARG A 284 4.84 -5.36 -9.50
C ARG A 284 4.25 -5.63 -8.12
N LEU A 285 3.18 -6.40 -8.03
CA LEU A 285 2.58 -6.78 -6.74
C LEU A 285 3.53 -7.63 -5.89
N CYS A 286 4.27 -8.56 -6.49
CA CYS A 286 5.32 -9.31 -5.80
C CYS A 286 6.35 -8.37 -5.18
N PHE A 287 6.83 -7.36 -5.94
CA PHE A 287 7.72 -6.33 -5.41
C PHE A 287 7.08 -5.56 -4.26
N LEU A 288 5.88 -5.01 -4.47
CA LEU A 288 5.22 -4.13 -3.50
C LEU A 288 4.92 -4.85 -2.18
N TRP A 289 4.49 -6.11 -2.23
CA TRP A 289 4.09 -6.88 -1.06
C TRP A 289 5.25 -7.52 -0.27
N SER A 290 6.42 -7.70 -0.90
CA SER A 290 7.60 -8.24 -0.22
C SER A 290 8.32 -7.24 0.66
N ARG A 291 8.11 -5.95 0.44
CA ARG A 291 8.70 -4.88 1.22
C ARG A 291 8.12 -4.81 2.62
N MET A 292 8.95 -4.37 3.57
CA MET A 292 8.46 -3.89 4.85
C MET A 292 7.89 -2.49 4.70
N ARG A 293 6.83 -2.19 5.45
CA ARG A 293 6.22 -0.87 5.47
C ARG A 293 7.17 0.13 6.13
N VAL A 294 7.10 1.37 5.64
CA VAL A 294 7.77 2.51 6.25
C VAL A 294 6.73 3.49 6.76
N ALA A 295 7.07 4.17 7.87
CA ALA A 295 6.16 5.11 8.49
C ALA A 295 5.98 6.36 7.62
N ASP A 296 7.07 7.00 7.20
CA ASP A 296 7.00 8.26 6.46
C ASP A 296 7.61 8.11 5.05
N GLU A 297 6.75 8.08 4.03
CA GLU A 297 7.19 7.98 2.63
C GLU A 297 7.70 9.31 2.06
N SER A 298 7.49 10.41 2.78
CA SER A 298 8.05 11.71 2.42
C SER A 298 9.48 11.91 2.93
N ASP A 299 9.94 11.07 3.87
CA ASP A 299 11.32 11.04 4.35
C ASP A 299 12.22 10.28 3.36
N ALA A 300 13.34 10.88 2.97
CA ALA A 300 14.20 10.32 1.92
C ALA A 300 14.83 8.96 2.31
N ALA A 301 15.17 8.76 3.58
CA ALA A 301 15.80 7.51 4.02
C ALA A 301 14.78 6.38 4.07
N GLN A 302 13.59 6.65 4.59
CA GLN A 302 12.48 5.70 4.60
C GLN A 302 11.97 5.42 3.18
N ARG A 303 11.83 6.44 2.34
CA ARG A 303 11.46 6.27 0.93
C ARG A 303 12.47 5.38 0.20
N ARG A 304 13.77 5.61 0.37
CA ARG A 304 14.82 4.74 -0.16
C ARG A 304 14.70 3.30 0.36
N ALA A 305 14.48 3.09 1.66
CA ALA A 305 14.27 1.75 2.21
C ALA A 305 13.05 1.06 1.59
N MET A 306 12.01 1.83 1.28
CA MET A 306 10.81 1.35 0.61
C MET A 306 11.02 1.12 -0.88
N CYS A 307 11.82 1.91 -1.59
CA CYS A 307 11.97 1.79 -3.03
C CYS A 307 12.90 0.65 -3.45
N ASN A 308 13.59 0.00 -2.51
CA ASN A 308 14.57 -1.04 -2.82
C ASN A 308 14.41 -2.26 -1.91
N LEU A 309 14.48 -3.45 -2.51
CA LEU A 309 14.49 -4.72 -1.83
C LEU A 309 15.90 -5.05 -1.35
N ARG A 310 16.02 -5.47 -0.08
CA ARG A 310 17.18 -6.23 0.38
C ARG A 310 17.08 -7.66 -0.15
N ILE A 311 18.14 -8.43 0.04
CA ILE A 311 18.19 -9.81 -0.45
C ILE A 311 17.11 -10.70 0.16
N GLU A 312 16.75 -10.47 1.43
CA GLU A 312 15.67 -11.21 2.08
C GLU A 312 14.30 -10.82 1.50
N ASP A 313 14.14 -9.56 1.08
CA ASP A 313 12.92 -9.07 0.43
C ASP A 313 12.83 -9.64 -1.01
N PHE A 314 13.96 -9.84 -1.68
CA PHE A 314 14.06 -10.54 -2.97
C PHE A 314 13.66 -12.01 -2.86
N TYR A 315 14.12 -12.74 -1.83
CA TYR A 315 13.66 -14.11 -1.58
C TYR A 315 12.14 -14.19 -1.40
N GLU A 316 11.55 -13.24 -0.67
CA GLU A 316 10.10 -13.15 -0.52
C GLU A 316 9.40 -12.88 -1.87
N CYS A 317 9.96 -12.03 -2.75
CA CYS A 317 9.45 -11.82 -4.10
C CYS A 317 9.42 -13.12 -4.92
N LEU A 318 10.47 -13.93 -4.86
CA LEU A 318 10.52 -15.21 -5.58
C LEU A 318 9.46 -16.19 -5.06
N VAL A 319 9.23 -16.24 -3.75
CA VAL A 319 8.17 -17.08 -3.16
C VAL A 319 6.79 -16.60 -3.63
N ARG A 320 6.53 -15.28 -3.64
CA ARG A 320 5.27 -14.72 -4.17
C ARG A 320 5.08 -15.04 -5.64
N LEU A 321 6.11 -14.84 -6.46
CA LEU A 321 6.09 -15.17 -7.88
C LEU A 321 5.77 -16.65 -8.10
N ALA A 322 6.45 -17.56 -7.38
CA ALA A 322 6.20 -18.99 -7.48
C ALA A 322 4.78 -19.39 -7.07
N THR A 323 4.12 -18.65 -6.17
CA THR A 323 2.72 -18.91 -5.80
C THR A 323 1.71 -18.39 -6.82
N MET A 324 2.09 -17.40 -7.63
CA MET A 324 1.22 -16.82 -8.67
C MET A 324 1.39 -17.54 -10.01
N LYS A 325 2.64 -17.84 -10.38
CA LYS A 325 2.98 -18.56 -11.60
C LYS A 325 2.55 -20.01 -11.44
N ARG A 326 1.55 -20.43 -12.20
CA ARG A 326 1.16 -21.85 -12.22
C ARG A 326 2.31 -22.64 -12.86
N PRO A 327 2.66 -23.82 -12.33
CA PRO A 327 3.56 -24.68 -13.09
C PRO A 327 2.87 -25.02 -14.40
N SER A 328 3.56 -24.76 -15.52
CA SER A 328 3.10 -25.18 -16.84
C SER A 328 2.80 -26.68 -16.79
N SER A 329 1.75 -27.10 -17.50
CA SER A 329 1.31 -28.51 -17.51
C SER A 329 2.37 -29.50 -18.00
N ASP A 330 3.49 -29.00 -18.52
CA ASP A 330 4.62 -29.78 -19.04
C ASP A 330 5.70 -30.08 -17.97
N CYS A 331 5.56 -29.58 -16.74
CA CYS A 331 6.53 -29.75 -15.65
C CYS A 331 6.05 -30.65 -14.48
N LEU A 332 4.93 -31.36 -14.63
CA LEU A 332 4.43 -32.42 -13.74
C LEU A 332 4.28 -33.73 -14.51
#